data_AF-A0A2D0HKT1-F1
#
_entry.id   AF-A0A2D0HKT1-F1
#
_cell.length_a   1.000
_cell.length_b   1.000
_cell.length_c   1.000
_cell.angle_alpha   90.00
_cell.angle_beta   90.00
_cell.angle_gamma   90.00
#
_symmetry.space_group_name_H-M   'P 1'
#
loop_
_entity.id
_entity.type
_entity.pdbx_description
1 polymer ?
#
loop_
_entity_poly.entity_id
_entity_poly.type
_entity_poly.pdbx_seq_one_letter_code
_entity_poly.pdbx_strand_id
1 'polypeptide(L)'
;MDKVPRIVTQEDLREYGLSDYLVKQVVKGLDFSRRKSGLRLYTTSNVVAAIESKLAKPRTRYTTREKLQHPLAWLKDESNVIKVDFLKNLTLEERVEVLKSRIEAAEKNMAANVLREYEEVQKRIQATLSGSKG
;
A
#
# COMPACT_ATOMS: atom_id res chain seq x y z
N MET A 1 18.95 -3.18 1.83
CA MET A 1 17.73 -3.95 2.14
C MET A 1 16.95 -4.10 0.86
N ASP A 2 16.99 -5.28 0.27
CA ASP A 2 16.22 -5.59 -0.93
C ASP A 2 14.74 -5.53 -0.55
N LYS A 3 14.05 -4.47 -0.99
CA LYS A 3 12.60 -4.36 -0.83
C LYS A 3 12.00 -5.55 -1.57
N VAL A 4 11.27 -6.41 -0.85
CA VAL A 4 10.47 -7.49 -1.44
C VAL A 4 9.69 -6.88 -2.62
N PRO A 5 9.80 -7.45 -3.84
CA PRO A 5 9.12 -6.89 -4.99
C PRO A 5 7.62 -6.89 -4.72
N ARG A 6 7.06 -5.69 -4.59
CA ARG A 6 5.64 -5.48 -4.41
C ARG A 6 4.91 -6.02 -5.65
N ILE A 7 3.88 -6.81 -5.41
CA ILE A 7 3.05 -7.41 -6.43
C ILE A 7 1.76 -6.60 -6.53
N VAL A 8 1.31 -6.36 -7.77
CA VAL A 8 0.15 -5.53 -8.10
C VAL A 8 -0.85 -6.37 -8.88
N THR A 9 -2.14 -6.21 -8.55
CA THR A 9 -3.25 -6.80 -9.28
C THR A 9 -4.01 -5.75 -10.09
N GLN A 10 -4.89 -6.20 -10.99
CA GLN A 10 -5.80 -5.29 -11.68
C GLN A 10 -6.83 -4.67 -10.72
N GLU A 11 -7.17 -5.35 -9.62
CA GLU A 11 -8.10 -4.82 -8.61
C GLU A 11 -7.47 -3.63 -7.89
N ASP A 12 -6.21 -3.76 -7.47
CA ASP A 12 -5.48 -2.68 -6.79
C ASP A 12 -5.51 -1.40 -7.66
N LEU A 13 -5.29 -1.54 -8.97
CA LEU A 13 -5.34 -0.39 -9.88
C LEU A 13 -6.74 0.27 -9.96
N ARG A 14 -7.82 -0.50 -9.82
CA ARG A 14 -9.19 0.04 -9.77
C ARG A 14 -9.48 0.72 -8.43
N GLU A 15 -9.05 0.13 -7.33
CA GLU A 15 -9.16 0.73 -5.99
C GLU A 15 -8.46 2.09 -5.93
N TYR A 16 -7.36 2.24 -6.68
CA TYR A 16 -6.65 3.51 -6.84
C TYR A 16 -7.20 4.44 -7.94
N GLY A 17 -8.43 4.18 -8.41
CA GLY A 17 -9.22 5.10 -9.22
C GLY A 17 -9.12 4.92 -10.73
N LEU A 18 -8.45 3.88 -11.23
CA LEU A 18 -8.44 3.59 -12.66
C LEU A 18 -9.72 2.89 -13.11
N SER A 19 -10.26 3.34 -14.24
CA SER A 19 -11.35 2.62 -14.91
C SER A 19 -10.83 1.34 -15.56
N ASP A 20 -11.71 0.36 -15.78
CA ASP A 20 -11.37 -0.90 -16.45
C ASP A 20 -10.66 -0.71 -17.79
N TYR A 21 -11.06 0.33 -18.54
CA TYR A 21 -10.41 0.69 -19.79
C TYR A 21 -8.94 1.08 -19.58
N LEU A 22 -8.65 1.91 -18.58
CA LEU A 22 -7.29 2.33 -18.28
C LEU A 22 -6.46 1.19 -17.68
N VAL A 23 -7.04 0.37 -16.81
CA VAL A 23 -6.39 -0.83 -16.28
C VAL A 23 -5.95 -1.74 -17.43
N LYS A 24 -6.85 -2.04 -18.37
CA LYS A 24 -6.53 -2.83 -19.57
C LYS A 24 -5.40 -2.21 -20.39
N GLN A 25 -5.36 -0.89 -20.52
CA GLN A 25 -4.28 -0.20 -21.25
C GLN A 25 -2.94 -0.28 -20.53
N VAL A 26 -2.93 -0.15 -19.20
CA VAL A 26 -1.71 -0.20 -18.38
C VAL A 26 -1.11 -1.59 -18.39
N VAL A 27 -1.91 -2.63 -18.20
CA VAL A 27 -1.40 -4.02 -18.12
C VAL A 27 -1.21 -4.68 -19.50
N LYS A 28 -1.51 -3.96 -20.59
CA LYS A 28 -1.42 -4.51 -21.95
C LYS A 28 0.03 -4.83 -22.30
N GLY A 29 0.30 -6.11 -22.56
CA GLY A 29 1.64 -6.58 -22.94
C GLY A 29 2.62 -6.67 -21.78
N LEU A 30 2.15 -6.52 -20.53
CA LEU A 30 2.98 -6.79 -19.36
C LEU A 30 2.98 -8.28 -19.04
N ASP A 31 4.16 -8.79 -18.70
CA ASP A 31 4.30 -10.12 -18.13
C ASP A 31 3.61 -10.20 -16.77
N PHE A 32 2.99 -11.35 -16.51
CA PHE A 32 2.32 -11.63 -15.25
C PHE A 32 2.55 -13.07 -14.83
N SER A 33 2.60 -13.29 -13.52
CA SER A 33 2.42 -14.64 -12.96
C SER A 33 0.94 -14.88 -12.68
N ARG A 34 0.50 -16.13 -12.81
CA ARG A 34 -0.90 -16.51 -12.58
C ARG A 34 -0.99 -17.40 -11.33
N ARG A 35 -1.87 -17.05 -10.39
CA ARG A 35 -2.21 -17.91 -9.25
C ARG A 35 -3.18 -19.01 -9.68
N LYS A 36 -3.28 -20.09 -8.90
CA LYS A 36 -4.26 -21.18 -9.12
C LYS A 36 -5.72 -20.69 -9.23
N SER A 37 -6.05 -19.57 -8.58
CA SER A 37 -7.36 -18.90 -8.67
C SER A 37 -7.62 -18.14 -9.98
N GLY A 38 -6.66 -18.10 -10.91
CA GLY A 38 -6.75 -17.33 -12.14
C GLY A 38 -6.35 -15.85 -12.01
N LEU A 39 -6.06 -15.38 -10.78
CA LEU A 39 -5.60 -14.02 -10.51
C LEU A 39 -4.23 -13.76 -11.18
N ARG A 40 -4.13 -12.62 -11.89
CA ARG A 40 -2.91 -12.17 -12.56
C ARG A 40 -2.15 -11.20 -11.66
N LEU A 41 -0.87 -11.47 -11.51
CA LEU A 41 0.05 -10.77 -10.62
C LEU A 41 1.15 -10.11 -11.45
N TYR A 42 1.25 -8.79 -11.35
CA TYR A 42 2.22 -7.96 -12.05
C TYR A 42 3.26 -7.46 -11.06
N THR A 43 4.51 -7.34 -11.47
CA THR A 43 5.54 -6.69 -10.66
C THR A 43 5.34 -5.18 -10.66
N THR A 44 5.47 -4.53 -9.50
CA THR A 44 5.35 -3.06 -9.39
C THR A 44 6.23 -2.32 -10.40
N SER A 45 7.48 -2.74 -10.62
CA SER A 45 8.40 -2.13 -11.59
C SER A 45 7.81 -2.05 -13.01
N ASN A 46 7.27 -3.16 -13.50
CA ASN A 46 6.66 -3.23 -14.84
C ASN A 46 5.42 -2.32 -14.94
N VAL A 47 4.59 -2.27 -13.89
CA VAL A 47 3.40 -1.42 -13.86
C VAL A 47 3.79 0.07 -13.84
N VAL A 48 4.80 0.44 -13.04
CA VAL A 48 5.35 1.80 -12.99
C VAL A 48 5.86 2.22 -14.36
N ALA A 49 6.72 1.40 -14.99
CA ALA A 49 7.27 1.69 -16.31
C ALA A 49 6.16 1.85 -17.38
N ALA A 50 5.10 1.05 -17.31
CA ALA A 50 3.96 1.16 -18.22
C ALA A 50 3.20 2.48 -18.05
N ILE A 51 2.96 2.90 -16.81
CA ILE A 51 2.29 4.17 -16.49
C ILE A 51 3.15 5.35 -16.94
N GLU A 52 4.45 5.35 -16.64
CA GLU A 52 5.38 6.40 -17.06
C GLU A 52 5.46 6.51 -18.59
N SER A 53 5.56 5.38 -19.28
CA SER A 53 5.52 5.33 -20.75
C SER A 53 4.23 5.92 -21.31
N LYS A 54 3.09 5.70 -20.65
CA LYS A 54 1.80 6.29 -21.05
C LYS A 54 1.78 7.80 -20.80
N LEU A 55 2.32 8.28 -19.69
CA LEU A 55 2.39 9.71 -19.34
C LEU A 55 3.32 10.49 -20.27
N ALA A 56 4.43 9.88 -20.70
CA ALA A 56 5.39 10.46 -21.62
C ALA A 56 4.81 10.73 -23.03
N LYS A 57 3.70 10.07 -23.41
CA LYS A 57 3.08 10.27 -24.72
C LYS A 57 2.44 11.68 -24.81
N PRO A 58 2.76 12.47 -25.86
CA PRO A 58 2.24 13.83 -26.03
C PRO A 58 0.71 13.88 -26.16
N ARG A 59 0.11 12.83 -26.74
CA ARG A 59 -1.34 12.74 -26.99
C ARG A 59 -2.16 12.20 -25.81
N THR A 60 -1.53 11.93 -24.66
CA THR A 60 -2.27 11.49 -23.48
C THR A 60 -3.10 12.65 -22.94
N ARG A 61 -4.42 12.50 -22.96
CA ARG A 61 -5.37 13.51 -22.49
C ARG A 61 -5.07 13.91 -21.04
N TYR A 62 -5.27 15.17 -20.71
CA TYR A 62 -5.04 15.71 -19.37
C TYR A 62 -5.73 14.89 -18.27
N THR A 63 -7.01 14.56 -18.46
CA THR A 63 -7.79 13.74 -17.50
C THR A 63 -7.23 12.33 -17.32
N THR A 64 -6.59 11.76 -18.35
CA THR A 64 -5.90 10.48 -18.23
C THR A 64 -4.58 10.62 -17.49
N ARG A 65 -3.85 11.72 -17.71
CA ARG A 65 -2.62 12.00 -16.96
C ARG A 65 -2.90 12.13 -15.48
N GLU A 66 -3.90 12.93 -15.11
CA GLU A 66 -4.32 13.14 -13.72
C GLU A 66 -4.67 11.82 -13.02
N LYS A 67 -5.52 11.00 -13.65
CA LYS A 67 -5.90 9.68 -13.11
C LYS A 67 -4.73 8.71 -12.95
N LEU A 68 -3.70 8.81 -13.79
CA LEU A 68 -2.54 7.95 -13.74
C LEU A 68 -1.50 8.40 -12.70
N GLN A 69 -1.53 9.66 -12.24
CA GLN A 69 -0.59 10.14 -11.23
C GLN A 69 -0.84 9.52 -9.86
N HIS A 70 -2.11 9.36 -9.47
CA HIS A 70 -2.47 8.80 -8.17
C HIS A 70 -1.97 7.35 -7.95
N PRO A 71 -2.22 6.38 -8.85
CA PRO A 71 -1.64 5.05 -8.74
C PRO A 71 -0.12 5.05 -8.93
N LEU A 72 0.44 5.96 -9.73
CA LEU A 72 1.90 6.07 -9.88
C LEU A 72 2.59 6.46 -8.57
N ALA A 73 2.07 7.49 -7.88
CA ALA A 73 2.59 7.93 -6.59
C ALA A 73 2.51 6.80 -5.55
N TRP A 74 1.36 6.12 -5.50
CA TRP A 74 1.16 4.94 -4.65
C TRP A 74 2.17 3.81 -4.94
N LEU A 75 2.39 3.47 -6.22
CA LEU A 75 3.31 2.41 -6.63
C LEU A 75 4.78 2.73 -6.33
N LYS A 76 5.14 4.02 -6.34
CA LYS A 76 6.49 4.49 -6.03
C LYS A 76 6.75 4.66 -4.53
N ASP A 77 5.78 4.34 -3.68
CA ASP A 77 5.77 4.74 -2.27
C ASP A 77 6.02 6.26 -2.09
N GLU A 78 5.65 7.07 -3.09
CA GLU A 78 5.53 8.53 -2.96
C GLU A 78 4.27 8.77 -2.14
N SER A 79 4.34 8.43 -0.86
CA SER A 79 3.33 8.81 0.11
C SER A 79 3.17 10.32 0.03
N ASN A 80 1.92 10.80 0.03
CA ASN A 80 1.55 12.19 0.27
C ASN A 80 1.98 12.69 1.67
N VAL A 81 3.07 12.16 2.25
CA VAL A 81 3.80 12.77 3.35
C VAL A 81 4.41 14.04 2.80
N ILE A 82 3.64 15.12 2.85
CA ILE A 82 4.21 16.45 2.96
C ILE A 82 5.17 16.35 4.14
N LYS A 83 6.48 16.45 3.91
CA LYS A 83 7.49 16.57 4.98
C LYS A 83 7.27 17.92 5.67
N VAL A 84 6.21 18.02 6.46
CA VAL A 84 6.02 19.13 7.39
C VAL A 84 6.86 18.77 8.61
N ASP A 85 7.87 19.59 8.87
CA ASP A 85 8.53 19.57 10.16
C ASP A 85 7.56 20.17 11.19
N PHE A 86 6.67 19.32 11.73
CA PHE A 86 5.67 19.69 12.73
C PHE A 86 6.30 20.21 14.04
N LEU A 87 7.61 20.09 14.18
CA LEU A 87 8.39 20.53 15.34
C LEU A 87 9.07 21.88 15.09
N LYS A 88 9.06 22.39 13.85
CA LYS A 88 9.85 23.55 13.42
C LYS A 88 9.61 24.82 14.25
N ASN A 89 8.38 25.02 14.73
CA ASN A 89 7.98 26.22 15.50
C ASN A 89 7.98 26.01 17.02
N LEU A 90 8.41 24.83 17.50
CA LEU A 90 8.46 24.50 18.92
C LEU A 90 9.86 24.76 19.50
N THR A 91 9.90 25.12 20.79
CA THR A 91 11.15 25.16 21.58
C THR A 91 11.70 23.75 21.79
N LEU A 92 12.95 23.63 22.24
CA LEU A 92 13.58 22.33 22.43
C LEU A 92 12.78 21.46 23.42
N GLU A 93 12.32 22.06 24.51
CA GLU A 93 11.54 21.43 25.57
C GLU A 93 10.20 20.89 25.03
N GLU A 94 9.47 21.72 24.29
CA GLU A 94 8.20 21.35 23.65
C GLU A 94 8.38 20.22 22.64
N ARG A 95 9.49 20.21 21.88
CA ARG A 95 9.82 19.12 20.95
C ARG A 95 10.03 17.81 21.69
N VAL A 96 10.79 17.85 22.78
CA VAL A 96 11.07 16.66 23.60
C VAL A 96 9.79 16.10 24.20
N GLU A 97 8.90 16.96 24.68
CA GLU A 97 7.60 16.55 25.24
C GLU A 97 6.69 15.92 24.18
N VAL A 98 6.53 16.57 23.02
CA VAL A 98 5.74 16.03 21.90
C VAL A 98 6.29 14.68 21.42
N LEU A 99 7.61 14.54 21.33
CA LEU A 99 8.24 13.28 20.92
C LEU A 99 8.03 12.18 21.97
N LYS A 100 8.18 12.48 23.27
CA LYS A 100 7.91 11.53 24.35
C LYS A 100 6.47 11.03 24.33
N SER A 101 5.48 11.93 24.25
CA SER A 101 4.06 11.55 24.20
C SER A 101 3.73 10.68 22.98
N ARG A 102 4.37 10.94 21.83
CA ARG A 102 4.18 10.14 20.61
C ARG A 102 4.80 8.76 20.72
N ILE A 103 5.98 8.65 21.33
CA ILE A 103 6.63 7.36 21.60
C ILE A 103 5.74 6.53 22.53
N GLU A 104 5.26 7.10 23.64
CA GLU A 104 4.35 6.39 24.55
C GLU A 104 3.04 5.95 23.88
N ALA A 105 2.46 6.79 23.03
CA ALA A 105 1.26 6.43 22.27
C ALA A 105 1.54 5.28 21.28
N ALA A 106 2.70 5.30 20.61
CA ALA A 106 3.11 4.24 19.70
C ALA A 106 3.34 2.92 20.44
N GLU A 107 3.99 2.95 21.59
CA GLU A 107 4.21 1.77 22.45
C GLU A 107 2.88 1.18 22.94
N LYS A 108 1.96 2.01 23.42
CA LYS A 108 0.62 1.57 23.83
C LYS A 108 -0.16 0.94 22.69
N ASN A 109 -0.12 1.54 21.50
CA ASN A 109 -0.77 0.99 20.31
C ASN A 109 -0.14 -0.33 19.87
N MET A 110 1.18 -0.45 19.95
CA MET A 110 1.89 -1.68 19.63
C MET A 110 1.50 -2.80 20.59
N ALA A 111 1.49 -2.53 21.90
CA ALA A 111 1.07 -3.49 22.91
C ALA A 111 -0.40 -3.93 22.72
N ALA A 112 -1.31 -3.00 22.44
CA ALA A 112 -2.71 -3.30 22.17
C ALA A 112 -2.90 -4.19 20.92
N ASN A 113 -2.12 -3.93 19.86
CA ASN A 113 -2.17 -4.74 18.65
C ASN A 113 -1.65 -6.16 18.87
N VAL A 114 -0.53 -6.33 19.57
CA VAL A 114 0.01 -7.65 19.91
C VAL A 114 -0.97 -8.45 20.76
N LEU A 115 -1.61 -7.81 21.74
CA LEU A 115 -2.61 -8.47 22.58
C LEU A 115 -3.82 -8.94 21.75
N ARG A 116 -4.32 -8.08 20.87
CA ARG A 116 -5.44 -8.44 19.98
C ARG A 116 -5.10 -9.61 19.06
N GLU A 117 -3.91 -9.61 18.46
CA GLU A 117 -3.45 -10.73 17.63
C GLU A 117 -3.33 -12.02 18.45
N TYR A 118 -2.79 -11.94 19.67
CA TYR A 118 -2.72 -13.08 20.58
C TYR A 118 -4.10 -13.65 20.91
N GLU A 119 -5.07 -12.80 21.24
CA GLU A 119 -6.45 -13.22 21.52
C GLU A 119 -7.12 -13.87 20.30
N GLU A 120 -6.90 -13.34 19.09
CA GLU A 120 -7.39 -13.93 17.86
C GLU A 120 -6.78 -15.31 17.60
N VAL A 121 -5.48 -15.48 17.85
CA VAL A 121 -4.80 -16.77 17.73
C VAL A 121 -5.34 -17.76 18.76
N GLN A 122 -5.54 -17.35 20.02
CA GLN A 122 -6.13 -18.20 21.06
C GLN A 122 -7.54 -18.68 20.71
N LYS A 123 -8.40 -17.77 20.21
CA LYS A 123 -9.76 -18.11 19.74
C LYS A 123 -9.72 -19.14 18.61
N ARG A 124 -8.80 -18.99 17.65
CA ARG A 124 -8.62 -19.96 16.55
C ARG A 124 -8.20 -21.33 17.07
N ILE A 125 -7.24 -21.40 17.98
CA ILE A 125 -6.78 -22.66 18.60
C ILE A 125 -7.95 -23.34 19.33
N GLN A 126 -8.70 -22.61 20.16
CA GLN A 126 -9.85 -23.16 20.88
C GLN A 126 -10.95 -23.67 19.94
N ALA A 127 -11.25 -22.94 18.86
CA ALA A 127 -12.21 -23.38 17.85
C ALA A 127 -11.77 -24.66 17.14
N THR A 128 -10.48 -24.81 16.83
CA THR A 128 -9.94 -26.03 16.24
C THR A 128 -9.98 -27.22 17.21
N LEU A 129 -9.66 -27.01 18.49
CA LEU A 129 -9.68 -28.07 19.50
C LEU A 129 -11.10 -28.51 19.88
N SER A 130 -12.07 -27.59 19.87
CA SER A 130 -13.48 -27.89 20.16
C SER A 130 -14.23 -28.46 18.96
N GLY A 131 -13.80 -28.18 17.73
CA GLY A 131 -14.33 -28.78 16.50
C GLY A 131 -13.80 -30.19 16.20
N SER A 132 -12.85 -30.72 16.97
CA SER A 132 -12.23 -32.05 16.75
C SER A 132 -12.85 -33.19 17.56
N LYS A 133 -14.01 -32.98 18.20
CA LYS A 133 -14.82 -34.06 18.79
C LYS A 133 -15.90 -34.51 17.79
N GLY A 134 -15.48 -35.26 16.78
CA GLY A 134 -16.33 -36.04 15.87
C GLY A 134 -15.86 -37.46 15.85
#